data_AF-A0A832ZSV1-F1
#
_entry.id   AF-A0A832ZSV1-F1
#
_cell.length_a   1.000
_cell.length_b   1.000
_cell.length_c   1.000
_cell.angle_alpha   90.00
_cell.angle_beta   90.00
_cell.angle_gamma   90.00
#
_symmetry.space_group_name_H-M   'P 1'
#
loop_
_entity.id
_entity.type
_entity.pdbx_description
1 polymer ?
#
loop_
_entity_poly.entity_id
_entity_poly.type
_entity_poly.pdbx_seq_one_letter_code
_entity_poly.pdbx_strand_id
1 'polypeptide(L)'
;MKNRRDFIKYLSAVALASSIYLMVDTKKVEASSIPIVQTNEIPPLPWPYVELDVEEVRKLGHLGYYAFACSGGAFWAIIISLRDKVGYPYTLLPLPSIDEVKQAVKEKVHINVPLIHGEGGAFGWGSLCGALNGAGAAISMVSENWKEIGKILFRWYETFPFPSDASNEYAVNHQFLVEKYKSDKPLPRSVSNSVSCHVSVSRWCVKSGYASGSKERSERCGRLTGDVAAMAVELLNADLRGELDTVAKLTFTPETLECRICHYKGKDYEMGQFTRGFLQCESCHTDMRPHISSNTLNTAFDVPIGTWSLLAAGLAIVGTGIHLGRKMLNSRKGGKGGES
;
A
#
# COMPACT_ATOMS: atom_id res chain seq x y z
N MET A 1 -0.20 -8.86 28.49
CA MET A 1 -1.62 -9.00 28.89
C MET A 1 -1.92 -7.93 29.94
N LYS A 2 -2.50 -6.79 29.53
CA LYS A 2 -2.97 -5.74 30.46
C LYS A 2 -4.41 -6.05 30.86
N ASN A 3 -4.71 -5.84 32.14
CA ASN A 3 -5.78 -6.51 32.87
C ASN A 3 -7.14 -5.82 32.62
N ARG A 4 -8.23 -6.61 32.49
CA ARG A 4 -9.62 -6.17 32.22
C ARG A 4 -10.16 -5.11 33.20
N ARG A 5 -9.51 -4.93 34.35
CA ARG A 5 -9.87 -3.96 35.40
C ARG A 5 -9.50 -2.51 35.05
N ASP A 6 -8.51 -2.28 34.20
CA ASP A 6 -8.13 -0.92 33.80
C ASP A 6 -9.09 -0.34 32.75
N PHE A 7 -9.71 -1.21 31.94
CA PHE A 7 -10.74 -0.84 30.97
C PHE A 7 -12.05 -0.41 31.64
N ILE A 8 -12.42 -1.04 32.75
CA ILE A 8 -13.63 -0.69 33.51
C ILE A 8 -13.49 0.68 34.19
N LYS A 9 -12.28 1.04 34.65
CA LYS A 9 -12.02 2.37 35.22
C LYS A 9 -12.14 3.50 34.20
N TYR A 10 -11.75 3.24 32.95
CA TYR A 10 -11.87 4.21 31.86
C TYR A 10 -13.34 4.42 31.45
N LEU A 11 -14.15 3.36 31.46
CA LEU A 11 -15.60 3.45 31.20
C LEU A 11 -16.37 4.14 32.33
N SER A 12 -15.97 3.96 33.60
CA SER A 12 -16.61 4.66 34.73
C SER A 12 -16.33 6.17 34.79
N ALA A 13 -15.24 6.64 34.16
CA ALA A 13 -14.92 8.07 34.07
C ALA A 13 -15.71 8.79 32.95
N VAL A 14 -16.21 8.04 31.96
CA VAL A 14 -17.00 8.60 30.84
C VAL A 14 -18.52 8.53 31.10
N ALA A 15 -18.97 7.73 32.07
CA ALA A 15 -20.39 7.53 32.37
C ALA A 15 -20.99 8.48 33.43
N LEU A 16 -20.28 9.53 33.88
CA LEU A 16 -20.75 10.47 34.93
C LEU A 16 -21.15 11.86 34.41
N ALA A 17 -21.40 12.00 33.10
CA ALA A 17 -21.90 13.25 32.51
C ALA A 17 -23.28 13.09 31.84
N SER A 18 -24.13 12.18 32.31
CA SER A 18 -25.46 11.97 31.72
C SER A 18 -26.50 11.55 32.74
N SER A 19 -26.86 12.47 33.64
CA SER A 19 -28.11 12.37 34.42
C SER A 19 -28.45 13.69 35.12
N ILE A 20 -28.91 14.68 34.35
CA ILE A 20 -29.81 15.71 34.86
C ILE A 20 -30.98 15.80 33.88
N TYR A 21 -32.06 15.10 34.20
CA TYR A 21 -33.40 15.43 33.69
C TYR A 21 -34.27 15.57 34.93
N LEU A 22 -34.60 16.81 35.29
CA LEU A 22 -35.81 17.20 36.00
C LEU A 22 -35.92 18.74 35.94
N MET A 23 -36.78 19.17 35.02
CA MET A 23 -37.56 20.41 34.95
C MET A 23 -36.86 21.76 35.22
N VAL A 24 -36.85 22.64 34.20
CA VAL A 24 -37.31 24.05 34.28
C VAL A 24 -37.11 24.73 32.91
N ASP A 25 -38.25 25.18 32.37
CA ASP A 25 -38.55 26.42 31.64
C ASP A 25 -37.81 26.79 30.33
N THR A 26 -38.63 27.11 29.33
CA THR A 26 -38.27 27.46 27.95
C THR A 26 -37.59 28.81 27.86
N LYS A 27 -36.27 28.84 27.66
CA LYS A 27 -35.56 29.99 27.09
C LYS A 27 -34.53 29.57 26.04
N LYS A 28 -34.71 30.16 24.85
CA LYS A 28 -33.81 30.29 23.69
C LYS A 28 -32.40 29.73 23.91
N VAL A 29 -32.09 28.60 23.26
CA VAL A 29 -30.72 28.07 23.16
C VAL A 29 -30.03 28.82 22.02
N GLU A 30 -29.19 29.79 22.35
CA GLU A 30 -28.11 30.21 21.47
C GLU A 30 -27.13 29.04 21.32
N ALA A 31 -26.70 28.79 20.09
CA ALA A 31 -25.73 27.75 19.76
C ALA A 31 -24.40 28.05 20.45
N SER A 32 -24.22 27.51 21.65
CA SER A 32 -22.96 27.56 22.37
C SER A 32 -21.96 26.66 21.64
N SER A 33 -21.02 27.30 20.93
CA SER A 33 -19.87 26.63 20.32
C SER A 33 -19.10 25.91 21.41
N ILE A 34 -19.06 24.58 21.34
CA ILE A 34 -18.22 23.76 22.21
C ILE A 34 -16.77 24.25 22.01
N PRO A 35 -16.10 24.74 23.07
CA PRO A 35 -14.72 25.19 22.94
C PRO A 35 -13.85 23.97 22.61
N ILE A 36 -13.18 24.04 21.46
CA ILE A 36 -12.17 23.06 21.04
C ILE A 36 -11.04 23.15 22.06
N VAL A 37 -10.97 22.19 22.98
CA VAL A 37 -9.83 22.05 23.88
C VAL A 37 -8.64 21.62 23.01
N GLN A 38 -7.77 22.57 22.66
CA GLN A 38 -6.44 22.27 22.12
C GLN A 38 -5.61 21.64 23.22
N THR A 39 -5.64 20.32 23.32
CA THR A 39 -4.58 19.59 24.02
C THR A 39 -3.36 19.57 23.09
N ASN A 40 -2.24 20.16 23.53
CA ASN A 40 -0.95 20.19 22.81
C ASN A 40 -0.29 18.79 22.68
N GLU A 41 -1.04 17.71 22.85
CA GLU A 41 -0.54 16.34 22.78
C GLU A 41 -0.76 15.76 21.38
N ILE A 42 0.34 15.40 20.72
CA ILE A 42 0.32 14.76 19.41
C ILE A 42 -0.31 13.36 19.59
N PRO A 43 -1.47 13.08 18.96
CA PRO A 43 -2.11 11.77 19.10
C PRO A 43 -1.24 10.68 18.45
N PRO A 44 -1.20 9.46 19.02
CA PRO A 44 -0.53 8.34 18.39
C PRO A 44 -1.20 7.97 17.06
N LEU A 45 -0.45 7.32 16.17
CA LEU A 45 -1.00 6.74 14.94
C LEU A 45 -1.83 5.47 15.25
N PRO A 46 -2.81 5.13 14.40
CA PRO A 46 -3.25 5.89 13.22
C PRO A 46 -4.08 7.13 13.57
N TRP A 47 -3.94 8.18 12.77
CA TRP A 47 -4.74 9.39 12.87
C TRP A 47 -6.13 9.22 12.23
N PRO A 48 -7.15 10.01 12.63
CA PRO A 48 -8.52 9.84 12.16
C PRO A 48 -8.63 9.97 10.63
N TYR A 49 -9.23 8.98 9.99
CA TYR A 49 -9.55 8.99 8.57
C TYR A 49 -11.03 9.32 8.34
N VAL A 50 -11.32 10.08 7.29
CA VAL A 50 -12.67 10.32 6.79
C VAL A 50 -12.70 10.05 5.29
N GLU A 51 -13.88 9.73 4.76
CA GLU A 51 -14.03 9.47 3.33
C GLU A 51 -13.60 10.68 2.48
N LEU A 52 -12.70 10.41 1.53
CA LEU A 52 -12.12 11.42 0.63
C LEU A 52 -12.69 11.26 -0.78
N ASP A 53 -12.72 12.35 -1.53
CA ASP A 53 -13.07 12.30 -2.96
C ASP A 53 -11.87 11.75 -3.74
N VAL A 54 -12.08 10.61 -4.41
CA VAL A 54 -11.06 9.89 -5.18
C VAL A 54 -10.51 10.74 -6.33
N GLU A 55 -11.38 11.47 -7.03
CA GLU A 55 -10.99 12.24 -8.22
C GLU A 55 -10.39 13.60 -7.87
N GLU A 56 -10.83 14.21 -6.76
CA GLU A 56 -10.14 15.36 -6.18
C GLU A 56 -8.69 14.99 -5.82
N VAL A 57 -8.50 13.87 -5.11
CA VAL A 57 -7.17 13.37 -4.72
C VAL A 57 -6.34 13.00 -5.96
N ARG A 58 -6.95 12.45 -7.02
CA ARG A 58 -6.25 12.21 -8.30
C ARG A 58 -5.64 13.50 -8.85
N LYS A 59 -6.45 14.56 -8.88
CA LYS A 59 -6.04 15.86 -9.42
C LYS A 59 -5.00 16.54 -8.55
N LEU A 60 -5.12 16.43 -7.23
CA LEU A 60 -4.12 16.90 -6.27
C LEU A 60 -2.79 16.12 -6.41
N GLY A 61 -2.83 14.80 -6.61
CA GLY A 61 -1.62 14.00 -6.82
C GLY A 61 -0.86 14.42 -8.08
N HIS A 62 -1.57 14.73 -9.17
CA HIS A 62 -0.98 15.29 -10.39
C HIS A 62 -0.39 16.68 -10.15
N LEU A 63 -1.13 17.59 -9.52
CA LEU A 63 -0.63 18.92 -9.15
C LEU A 63 0.64 18.81 -8.29
N GLY A 64 0.60 17.94 -7.27
CA GLY A 64 1.70 17.77 -6.35
C GLY A 64 2.97 17.23 -7.02
N TYR A 65 2.83 16.36 -8.02
CA TYR A 65 3.98 15.92 -8.81
C TYR A 65 4.77 17.09 -9.42
N TYR A 66 4.11 18.15 -9.86
CA TYR A 66 4.77 19.29 -10.47
C TYR A 66 5.63 20.09 -9.48
N ALA A 67 5.27 20.13 -8.20
CA ALA A 67 5.99 20.89 -7.18
C ALA A 67 6.99 20.04 -6.38
N PHE A 68 6.72 18.75 -6.17
CA PHE A 68 7.48 17.91 -5.23
C PHE A 68 7.61 16.44 -5.68
N ALA A 69 7.55 16.21 -7.00
CA ALA A 69 7.73 14.91 -7.63
C ALA A 69 6.74 13.83 -7.13
N CYS A 70 6.96 12.59 -7.55
CA CYS A 70 5.96 11.52 -7.40
C CYS A 70 5.69 11.11 -5.95
N SER A 71 6.71 11.09 -5.09
CA SER A 71 6.57 10.64 -3.70
C SER A 71 5.94 11.70 -2.79
N GLY A 72 6.47 12.92 -2.80
CA GLY A 72 5.78 14.04 -2.16
C GLY A 72 4.38 14.21 -2.73
N GLY A 73 4.22 14.00 -4.05
CA GLY A 73 2.99 14.13 -4.83
C GLY A 73 1.82 13.40 -4.21
N ALA A 74 1.96 12.09 -4.14
CA ALA A 74 0.94 11.20 -3.63
C ALA A 74 0.71 11.38 -2.12
N PHE A 75 1.77 11.59 -1.33
CA PHE A 75 1.64 11.82 0.11
C PHE A 75 0.86 13.09 0.41
N TRP A 76 1.28 14.21 -0.19
CA TRP A 76 0.64 15.50 0.00
C TRP A 76 -0.83 15.47 -0.38
N ALA A 77 -1.18 14.89 -1.54
CA ALA A 77 -2.56 14.87 -2.02
C ALA A 77 -3.55 14.21 -1.05
N ILE A 78 -3.14 13.09 -0.42
CA ILE A 78 -3.97 12.38 0.56
C ILE A 78 -4.04 13.18 1.86
N ILE A 79 -2.88 13.64 2.36
CA ILE A 79 -2.79 14.29 3.67
C ILE A 79 -3.39 15.69 3.67
N ILE A 80 -3.27 16.47 2.59
CA ILE A 80 -3.89 17.80 2.50
C ILE A 80 -5.41 17.68 2.48
N SER A 81 -5.96 16.68 1.79
CA SER A 81 -7.40 16.40 1.77
C SER A 81 -7.93 16.04 3.18
N LEU A 82 -7.14 15.30 3.96
CA LEU A 82 -7.47 14.99 5.36
C LEU A 82 -7.30 16.20 6.27
N ARG A 83 -6.31 17.05 6.04
CA ARG A 83 -6.17 18.32 6.76
C ARG A 83 -7.40 19.20 6.57
N ASP A 84 -7.89 19.32 5.35
CA ASP A 84 -9.02 20.19 5.05
C ASP A 84 -10.32 19.66 5.67
N LYS A 85 -10.52 18.33 5.71
CA LYS A 85 -11.74 17.72 6.26
C LYS A 85 -11.69 17.45 7.78
N VAL A 86 -10.53 17.14 8.33
CA VAL A 86 -10.37 16.72 9.75
C VAL A 86 -9.69 17.80 10.59
N GLY A 87 -8.79 18.59 10.02
CA GLY A 87 -7.99 19.57 10.75
C GLY A 87 -6.89 18.91 11.57
N TYR A 88 -6.87 19.15 12.87
CA TYR A 88 -5.91 18.52 13.79
C TYR A 88 -6.10 16.99 13.79
N PRO A 89 -5.05 16.15 13.75
CA PRO A 89 -3.62 16.46 13.86
C PRO A 89 -2.88 16.75 12.53
N TYR A 90 -3.55 16.69 11.37
CA TYR A 90 -2.90 16.88 10.07
C TYR A 90 -2.34 18.30 9.85
N THR A 91 -2.81 19.28 10.64
CA THR A 91 -2.25 20.64 10.71
C THR A 91 -0.84 20.69 11.31
N LEU A 92 -0.39 19.65 12.02
CA LEU A 92 0.98 19.56 12.55
C LEU A 92 2.05 19.33 11.48
N LEU A 93 1.66 18.79 10.32
CA LEU A 93 2.60 18.49 9.26
C LEU A 93 2.97 19.77 8.49
N PRO A 94 4.25 20.03 8.19
CA PRO A 94 4.67 21.21 7.43
C PRO A 94 4.41 20.97 5.93
N LEU A 95 3.14 21.02 5.52
CA LEU A 95 2.73 20.87 4.13
C LEU A 95 2.18 22.20 3.60
N PRO A 96 2.54 22.61 2.38
CA PRO A 96 1.96 23.78 1.75
C PRO A 96 0.47 23.56 1.46
N SER A 97 -0.30 24.64 1.51
CA SER A 97 -1.67 24.72 1.01
C SER A 97 -1.74 24.51 -0.50
N ILE A 98 -2.95 24.22 -1.01
CA ILE A 98 -3.18 24.03 -2.45
C ILE A 98 -2.77 25.28 -3.26
N ASP A 99 -3.05 26.48 -2.75
CA ASP A 99 -2.73 27.73 -3.44
C ASP A 99 -1.22 28.02 -3.46
N GLU A 100 -0.50 27.73 -2.37
CA GLU A 100 0.97 27.80 -2.34
C GLU A 100 1.59 26.84 -3.36
N VAL A 101 1.03 25.63 -3.49
CA VAL A 101 1.49 24.66 -4.50
C VAL A 101 1.20 25.14 -5.92
N LYS A 102 -0.01 25.64 -6.20
CA LYS A 102 -0.36 26.21 -7.52
C LYS A 102 0.58 27.36 -7.89
N GLN A 103 0.86 28.25 -6.95
CA GLN A 103 1.78 29.36 -7.16
C GLN A 103 3.20 28.87 -7.44
N ALA A 104 3.71 27.92 -6.65
CA ALA A 104 5.03 27.34 -6.88
C ALA A 104 5.13 26.63 -8.25
N VAL A 105 4.10 25.92 -8.67
CA VAL A 105 4.05 25.29 -10.02
C VAL A 105 4.08 26.36 -11.13
N LYS A 106 3.35 27.47 -10.96
CA LYS A 106 3.35 28.59 -11.91
C LYS A 106 4.73 29.25 -12.01
N GLU A 107 5.42 29.41 -10.88
CA GLU A 107 6.77 29.95 -10.77
C GLU A 107 7.87 28.94 -11.13
N LYS A 108 7.51 27.66 -11.31
CA LYS A 108 8.43 26.53 -11.52
C LYS A 108 9.42 26.33 -10.38
N VAL A 109 8.94 26.54 -9.15
CA VAL A 109 9.71 26.37 -7.92
C VAL A 109 9.36 25.03 -7.29
N HIS A 110 10.38 24.27 -6.91
CA HIS A 110 10.21 23.05 -6.13
C HIS A 110 10.09 23.37 -4.65
N ILE A 111 9.13 22.75 -3.97
CA ILE A 111 8.93 22.89 -2.52
C ILE A 111 9.48 21.63 -1.85
N ASN A 112 10.35 21.80 -0.85
CA ASN A 112 10.79 20.68 -0.03
C ASN A 112 9.66 20.26 0.91
N VAL A 113 9.20 19.01 0.80
CA VAL A 113 8.13 18.42 1.61
C VAL A 113 8.55 17.03 2.13
N PRO A 114 7.89 16.50 3.18
CA PRO A 114 8.08 15.11 3.57
C PRO A 114 7.97 14.16 2.37
N LEU A 115 8.86 13.17 2.35
CA LEU A 115 8.95 12.13 1.32
C LEU A 115 9.34 12.60 -0.09
N ILE A 116 9.77 13.85 -0.30
CA ILE A 116 10.33 14.29 -1.60
C ILE A 116 11.52 13.41 -2.03
N HIS A 117 12.27 12.85 -1.07
CA HIS A 117 13.37 11.93 -1.33
C HIS A 117 12.99 10.75 -2.23
N GLY A 118 11.73 10.33 -2.26
CA GLY A 118 11.26 9.24 -3.12
C GLY A 118 11.26 9.57 -4.62
N GLU A 119 11.57 10.81 -5.01
CA GLU A 119 11.77 11.21 -6.40
C GLU A 119 12.72 10.24 -7.14
N GLY A 120 12.31 9.85 -8.35
CA GLY A 120 13.11 8.98 -9.20
C GLY A 120 13.37 7.60 -8.60
N GLY A 121 12.58 7.17 -7.62
CA GLY A 121 12.77 5.92 -6.89
C GLY A 121 13.92 6.00 -5.89
N ALA A 122 13.78 6.93 -4.94
CA ALA A 122 14.76 7.31 -3.92
C ALA A 122 16.01 8.00 -4.50
N PHE A 123 16.03 9.33 -4.52
CA PHE A 123 17.15 10.13 -5.04
C PHE A 123 17.62 9.74 -6.45
N GLY A 124 16.70 9.31 -7.31
CA GLY A 124 17.02 8.90 -8.68
C GLY A 124 17.56 7.48 -8.87
N TRP A 125 17.61 6.64 -7.83
CA TRP A 125 18.12 5.26 -7.92
C TRP A 125 17.23 4.30 -8.74
N GLY A 126 16.02 4.71 -9.10
CA GLY A 126 15.09 3.87 -9.86
C GLY A 126 14.53 2.69 -9.04
N SER A 127 14.56 2.76 -7.71
CA SER A 127 14.09 1.70 -6.80
C SER A 127 12.55 1.66 -6.72
N LEU A 128 11.92 1.68 -5.54
CA LEU A 128 10.46 1.72 -5.40
C LEU A 128 9.88 2.96 -6.08
N CYS A 129 8.77 2.84 -6.82
CA CYS A 129 8.09 3.99 -7.39
C CYS A 129 7.75 5.02 -6.30
N GLY A 130 8.14 6.29 -6.50
CA GLY A 130 7.92 7.35 -5.53
C GLY A 130 6.45 7.49 -5.15
N ALA A 131 5.52 7.41 -6.12
CA ALA A 131 4.08 7.52 -5.85
C ALA A 131 3.59 6.43 -4.86
N LEU A 132 4.09 5.19 -4.99
CA LEU A 132 3.79 4.11 -4.05
C LEU A 132 4.39 4.37 -2.67
N ASN A 133 5.60 4.93 -2.60
CA ASN A 133 6.23 5.31 -1.34
C ASN A 133 5.39 6.38 -0.60
N GLY A 134 4.99 7.44 -1.30
CA GLY A 134 4.15 8.51 -0.76
C GLY A 134 2.78 8.03 -0.31
N ALA A 135 2.06 7.31 -1.18
CA ALA A 135 0.75 6.77 -0.85
C ALA A 135 0.80 5.73 0.29
N GLY A 136 1.79 4.83 0.27
CA GLY A 136 1.98 3.84 1.32
C GLY A 136 2.27 4.47 2.68
N ALA A 137 3.05 5.55 2.72
CA ALA A 137 3.28 6.32 3.94
C ALA A 137 1.98 6.95 4.46
N ALA A 138 1.18 7.59 3.60
CA ALA A 138 -0.11 8.15 3.99
C ALA A 138 -1.07 7.07 4.53
N ILE A 139 -1.19 5.92 3.86
CA ILE A 139 -1.98 4.77 4.32
C ILE A 139 -1.53 4.31 5.72
N SER A 140 -0.22 4.19 5.95
CA SER A 140 0.32 3.76 7.25
C SER A 140 0.07 4.75 8.39
N MET A 141 -0.21 6.00 8.07
CA MET A 141 -0.55 7.02 9.07
C MET A 141 -2.02 6.97 9.50
N VAL A 142 -2.93 6.44 8.67
CA VAL A 142 -4.37 6.67 8.85
C VAL A 142 -5.21 5.39 9.00
N SER A 143 -4.61 4.21 8.81
CA SER A 143 -5.33 2.94 8.91
C SER A 143 -4.58 1.91 9.75
N GLU A 144 -5.29 1.19 10.61
CA GLU A 144 -4.76 0.00 11.30
C GLU A 144 -4.53 -1.16 10.31
N ASN A 145 -5.31 -1.22 9.22
CA ASN A 145 -5.22 -2.24 8.17
C ASN A 145 -4.20 -1.89 7.07
N TRP A 146 -3.29 -0.95 7.34
CA TRP A 146 -2.32 -0.43 6.37
C TRP A 146 -1.52 -1.50 5.63
N LYS A 147 -1.22 -2.63 6.28
CA LYS A 147 -0.45 -3.72 5.67
C LYS A 147 -1.22 -4.37 4.52
N GLU A 148 -2.53 -4.56 4.68
CA GLU A 148 -3.32 -5.23 3.68
C GLU A 148 -3.64 -4.30 2.52
N ILE A 149 -4.09 -3.08 2.84
CA ILE A 149 -4.28 -2.00 1.86
C ILE A 149 -3.02 -1.76 1.03
N GLY A 150 -1.85 -1.66 1.69
CA GLY A 150 -0.57 -1.45 1.03
C GLY A 150 -0.18 -2.58 0.07
N LYS A 151 -0.39 -3.84 0.44
CA LYS A 151 -0.14 -4.98 -0.47
C LYS A 151 -1.06 -4.94 -1.68
N ILE A 152 -2.35 -4.65 -1.46
CA ILE A 152 -3.34 -4.56 -2.54
C ILE A 152 -2.97 -3.43 -3.51
N LEU A 153 -2.65 -2.24 -2.99
CA LEU A 153 -2.20 -1.10 -3.79
C LEU A 153 -0.97 -1.44 -4.64
N PHE A 154 0.03 -2.09 -4.05
CA PHE A 154 1.27 -2.44 -4.74
C PHE A 154 1.02 -3.50 -5.81
N ARG A 155 0.18 -4.51 -5.53
CA ARG A 155 -0.23 -5.52 -6.52
C ARG A 155 -1.03 -4.90 -7.67
N TRP A 156 -1.99 -4.03 -7.37
CA TRP A 156 -2.74 -3.28 -8.37
C TRP A 156 -1.79 -2.47 -9.26
N TYR A 157 -0.81 -1.79 -8.68
CA TYR A 157 0.17 -1.02 -9.46
C TYR A 157 0.98 -1.90 -10.43
N GLU A 158 1.33 -3.12 -10.05
CA GLU A 158 2.06 -4.02 -10.95
C GLU A 158 1.24 -4.38 -12.20
N THR A 159 -0.08 -4.54 -12.05
CA THR A 159 -0.97 -5.05 -13.11
C THR A 159 -1.77 -3.98 -13.84
N PHE A 160 -1.86 -2.77 -13.29
CA PHE A 160 -2.64 -1.68 -13.86
C PHE A 160 -1.92 -0.99 -15.03
N PRO A 161 -2.58 -0.76 -16.17
CA PRO A 161 -2.00 -0.04 -17.30
C PRO A 161 -2.01 1.48 -17.07
N PHE A 162 -0.83 2.04 -16.74
CA PHE A 162 -0.64 3.48 -16.51
C PHE A 162 -0.22 4.26 -17.77
N PRO A 163 -0.63 5.54 -17.91
CA PRO A 163 -1.59 6.24 -17.02
C PRO A 163 -3.01 5.66 -17.18
N SER A 164 -3.91 5.93 -16.22
CA SER A 164 -5.32 5.56 -16.35
C SER A 164 -5.99 6.30 -17.50
N ASP A 165 -7.13 5.78 -17.98
CA ASP A 165 -7.94 6.49 -18.97
C ASP A 165 -8.45 7.82 -18.41
N ALA A 166 -8.91 7.85 -17.16
CA ALA A 166 -9.35 9.07 -16.48
C ALA A 166 -8.25 10.14 -16.44
N SER A 167 -7.02 9.77 -16.06
CA SER A 167 -5.89 10.73 -16.06
C SER A 167 -5.49 11.16 -17.47
N ASN A 168 -5.62 10.30 -18.48
CA ASN A 168 -5.41 10.71 -19.87
C ASN A 168 -6.48 11.71 -20.31
N GLU A 169 -7.74 11.45 -20.01
CA GLU A 169 -8.88 12.31 -20.33
C GLU A 169 -8.75 13.67 -19.62
N TYR A 170 -8.38 13.69 -18.35
CA TYR A 170 -8.17 14.92 -17.60
C TYR A 170 -7.05 15.78 -18.19
N ALA A 171 -5.98 15.18 -18.69
CA ALA A 171 -4.93 15.94 -19.36
C ALA A 171 -5.39 16.49 -20.72
N VAL A 172 -6.11 15.69 -21.52
CA VAL A 172 -6.61 16.10 -22.84
C VAL A 172 -7.65 17.22 -22.72
N ASN A 173 -8.54 17.11 -21.74
CA ASN A 173 -9.61 18.09 -21.49
C ASN A 173 -9.18 19.24 -20.57
N HIS A 174 -7.89 19.32 -20.21
CA HIS A 174 -7.32 20.36 -19.34
C HIS A 174 -8.01 20.48 -17.97
N GLN A 175 -8.38 19.34 -17.37
CA GLN A 175 -9.11 19.25 -16.10
C GLN A 175 -8.22 19.00 -14.87
N PHE A 176 -6.90 18.85 -15.05
CA PHE A 176 -5.95 18.90 -13.93
C PHE A 176 -5.71 20.33 -13.46
N LEU A 177 -5.17 20.46 -12.25
CA LEU A 177 -5.05 21.75 -11.56
C LEU A 177 -3.78 22.54 -11.93
N VAL A 178 -3.22 22.29 -13.12
CA VAL A 178 -2.02 22.99 -13.64
C VAL A 178 -2.38 23.82 -14.86
N GLU A 179 -1.80 25.02 -14.96
CA GLU A 179 -1.99 25.89 -16.14
C GLU A 179 -1.19 25.41 -17.36
N LYS A 180 0.00 24.84 -17.12
CA LYS A 180 0.95 24.43 -18.17
C LYS A 180 1.32 22.98 -18.03
N TYR A 181 0.71 22.16 -18.87
CA TYR A 181 1.00 20.73 -18.96
C TYR A 181 2.38 20.46 -19.56
N LYS A 182 3.05 19.42 -19.07
CA LYS A 182 4.25 18.87 -19.71
C LYS A 182 3.85 18.17 -21.02
N SER A 183 2.69 17.52 -21.04
CA SER A 183 1.99 17.06 -22.24
C SER A 183 0.49 17.01 -21.96
N ASP A 184 -0.32 17.50 -22.90
CA ASP A 184 -1.79 17.42 -22.89
C ASP A 184 -2.33 16.37 -23.88
N LYS A 185 -1.43 15.61 -24.51
CA LYS A 185 -1.80 14.53 -25.44
C LYS A 185 -2.21 13.27 -24.67
N PRO A 186 -3.03 12.39 -25.27
CA PRO A 186 -3.19 11.04 -24.77
C PRO A 186 -1.84 10.32 -24.80
N LEU A 187 -1.43 9.74 -23.67
CA LEU A 187 -0.16 9.03 -23.57
C LEU A 187 -0.39 7.51 -23.67
N PRO A 188 0.50 6.76 -24.35
CA PRO A 188 0.41 5.31 -24.40
C PRO A 188 0.36 4.70 -23.00
N ARG A 189 -0.45 3.66 -22.83
CA ARG A 189 -0.60 2.97 -21.53
C ARG A 189 0.24 1.70 -21.50
N SER A 190 0.81 1.35 -20.34
CA SER A 190 1.57 0.11 -20.17
C SER A 190 1.42 -0.46 -18.77
N VAL A 191 1.37 -1.79 -18.68
CA VAL A 191 1.49 -2.54 -17.42
C VAL A 191 2.98 -2.70 -17.08
N SER A 192 3.39 -2.41 -15.84
CA SER A 192 4.80 -2.49 -15.46
C SER A 192 5.23 -3.88 -15.01
N ASN A 193 4.32 -4.72 -14.50
CA ASN A 193 4.59 -5.96 -13.77
C ASN A 193 5.62 -5.82 -12.63
N SER A 194 5.86 -4.60 -12.14
CA SER A 194 6.86 -4.32 -11.12
C SER A 194 6.57 -3.00 -10.42
N VAL A 195 6.77 -2.96 -9.10
CA VAL A 195 6.73 -1.72 -8.32
C VAL A 195 7.97 -0.85 -8.49
N SER A 196 9.01 -1.36 -9.16
CA SER A 196 10.25 -0.62 -9.42
C SER A 196 10.02 0.52 -10.42
N CYS A 197 10.48 1.72 -10.07
CA CYS A 197 10.51 2.91 -10.91
C CYS A 197 11.32 2.66 -12.18
N HIS A 198 12.51 2.06 -12.07
CA HIS A 198 13.36 1.73 -13.21
C HIS A 198 12.61 0.83 -14.21
N VAL A 199 12.01 -0.27 -13.74
CA VAL A 199 11.28 -1.21 -14.59
C VAL A 199 10.04 -0.55 -15.21
N SER A 200 9.24 0.16 -14.41
CA SER A 200 8.02 0.85 -14.87
C SER A 200 8.31 1.90 -15.94
N VAL A 201 9.28 2.79 -15.70
CA VAL A 201 9.63 3.84 -16.66
C VAL A 201 10.25 3.23 -17.93
N SER A 202 11.20 2.29 -17.78
CA SER A 202 11.92 1.74 -18.93
C SER A 202 11.00 0.95 -19.85
N ARG A 203 10.12 0.10 -19.30
CA ARG A 203 9.11 -0.64 -20.09
C ARG A 203 8.16 0.29 -20.83
N TRP A 204 7.73 1.38 -20.17
CA TRP A 204 6.88 2.38 -20.82
C TRP A 204 7.61 3.12 -21.94
N CYS A 205 8.86 3.54 -21.72
CA CYS A 205 9.67 4.20 -22.75
C CYS A 205 9.85 3.30 -23.98
N VAL A 206 10.18 2.01 -23.78
CA VAL A 206 10.30 1.03 -24.87
C VAL A 206 8.99 0.86 -25.63
N LYS A 207 7.85 0.75 -24.92
CA LYS A 207 6.54 0.58 -25.55
C LYS A 207 6.07 1.83 -26.31
N SER A 208 6.33 3.01 -25.75
CA SER A 208 5.80 4.27 -26.26
C SER A 208 6.69 4.93 -27.31
N GLY A 209 7.98 4.58 -27.37
CA GLY A 209 8.97 5.24 -28.21
C GLY A 209 9.49 6.57 -27.65
N TYR A 210 9.02 7.03 -26.48
CA TYR A 210 9.52 8.25 -25.85
C TYR A 210 10.79 8.00 -25.04
N ALA A 211 11.73 8.94 -25.10
CA ALA A 211 12.94 8.91 -24.29
C ALA A 211 12.64 9.13 -22.79
N SER A 212 13.50 8.60 -21.92
CA SER A 212 13.37 8.79 -20.47
C SER A 212 13.49 10.27 -20.05
N GLY A 213 14.19 11.12 -20.79
CA GLY A 213 14.25 12.57 -20.52
C GLY A 213 13.07 13.39 -21.06
N SER A 214 12.10 12.77 -21.73
CA SER A 214 11.01 13.46 -22.41
C SER A 214 9.99 14.10 -21.46
N LYS A 215 9.31 15.14 -21.95
CA LYS A 215 8.20 15.76 -21.22
C LYS A 215 7.03 14.80 -21.08
N GLU A 216 6.81 13.94 -22.07
CA GLU A 216 5.77 12.91 -22.10
C GLU A 216 6.01 11.86 -21.02
N ARG A 217 7.24 11.41 -20.81
CA ARG A 217 7.57 10.52 -19.67
C ARG A 217 7.31 11.23 -18.35
N SER A 218 7.77 12.47 -18.19
CA SER A 218 7.55 13.24 -16.95
C SER A 218 6.06 13.44 -16.69
N GLU A 219 5.27 13.76 -17.71
CA GLU A 219 3.81 13.87 -17.62
C GLU A 219 3.16 12.54 -17.24
N ARG A 220 3.58 11.42 -17.85
CA ARG A 220 3.12 10.07 -17.48
C ARG A 220 3.36 9.78 -16.00
N CYS A 221 4.51 10.19 -15.45
CA CYS A 221 4.77 10.08 -14.01
C CYS A 221 3.86 10.98 -13.16
N GLY A 222 3.49 12.17 -13.63
CA GLY A 222 2.51 13.04 -12.96
C GLY A 222 1.12 12.43 -12.93
N ARG A 223 0.63 11.94 -14.07
CA ARG A 223 -0.65 11.22 -14.19
C ARG A 223 -0.68 9.97 -13.30
N LEU A 224 0.38 9.16 -13.35
CA LEU A 224 0.54 7.98 -12.49
C LEU A 224 0.56 8.34 -11.00
N THR A 225 1.14 9.49 -10.62
CA THR A 225 1.14 9.95 -9.22
C THR A 225 -0.28 10.23 -8.73
N GLY A 226 -1.09 10.91 -9.56
CA GLY A 226 -2.52 11.09 -9.32
C GLY A 226 -3.26 9.75 -9.23
N ASP A 227 -3.01 8.83 -10.18
CA ASP A 227 -3.67 7.53 -10.21
C ASP A 227 -3.41 6.69 -8.95
N VAL A 228 -2.17 6.68 -8.47
CA VAL A 228 -1.78 5.94 -7.27
C VAL A 228 -2.39 6.57 -6.01
N ALA A 229 -2.43 7.90 -5.91
CA ALA A 229 -3.07 8.58 -4.79
C ALA A 229 -4.59 8.30 -4.76
N ALA A 230 -5.23 8.33 -5.93
CA ALA A 230 -6.65 8.02 -6.09
C ALA A 230 -6.97 6.58 -5.68
N MET A 231 -6.21 5.59 -6.17
CA MET A 231 -6.42 4.18 -5.79
C MET A 231 -6.15 3.94 -4.30
N ALA A 232 -5.15 4.60 -3.70
CA ALA A 232 -4.92 4.52 -2.27
C ALA A 232 -6.14 5.00 -1.47
N VAL A 233 -6.78 6.09 -1.90
CA VAL A 233 -8.01 6.61 -1.29
C VAL A 233 -9.20 5.72 -1.56
N GLU A 234 -9.34 5.16 -2.76
CA GLU A 234 -10.41 4.20 -3.07
C GLU A 234 -10.36 2.99 -2.14
N LEU A 235 -9.16 2.45 -1.89
CA LEU A 235 -8.95 1.35 -0.95
C LEU A 235 -9.20 1.76 0.51
N LEU A 236 -8.76 2.96 0.93
CA LEU A 236 -9.02 3.46 2.29
C LEU A 236 -10.51 3.72 2.54
N ASN A 237 -11.22 4.30 1.58
CA ASN A 237 -12.67 4.50 1.62
C ASN A 237 -13.40 3.14 1.71
N ALA A 238 -12.98 2.15 0.91
CA ALA A 238 -13.56 0.82 0.97
C ALA A 238 -13.27 0.10 2.30
N ASP A 239 -12.05 0.22 2.84
CA ASP A 239 -11.70 -0.30 4.17
C ASP A 239 -12.56 0.34 5.27
N LEU A 240 -12.77 1.66 5.22
CA LEU A 240 -13.64 2.40 6.14
C LEU A 240 -15.08 1.87 6.13
N ARG A 241 -15.59 1.43 4.96
CA ARG A 241 -16.92 0.81 4.82
C ARG A 241 -16.95 -0.69 5.13
N GLY A 242 -15.80 -1.33 5.36
CA GLY A 242 -15.70 -2.79 5.50
C GLY A 242 -15.84 -3.55 4.18
N GLU A 243 -15.57 -2.90 3.06
CA GLU A 243 -15.82 -3.38 1.69
C GLU A 243 -14.53 -3.49 0.87
N LEU A 244 -13.34 -3.53 1.49
CA LEU A 244 -12.03 -3.54 0.80
C LEU A 244 -11.95 -4.56 -0.35
N ASP A 245 -12.49 -5.75 -0.11
CA ASP A 245 -12.56 -6.87 -1.06
C ASP A 245 -13.38 -6.60 -2.33
N THR A 246 -14.22 -5.56 -2.34
CA THR A 246 -15.02 -5.15 -3.49
C THR A 246 -14.24 -4.31 -4.50
N VAL A 247 -13.20 -3.61 -4.05
CA VAL A 247 -12.35 -2.76 -4.90
C VAL A 247 -11.24 -3.59 -5.52
N ALA A 248 -10.46 -4.28 -4.68
CA ALA A 248 -9.38 -5.13 -5.15
C ALA A 248 -8.98 -6.17 -4.09
N LYS A 249 -8.47 -7.30 -4.56
CA LYS A 249 -7.93 -8.37 -3.71
C LYS A 249 -6.47 -8.60 -4.03
N LEU A 250 -5.69 -8.95 -3.00
CA LEU A 250 -4.32 -9.39 -3.20
C LEU A 250 -4.34 -10.74 -3.94
N THR A 251 -4.02 -10.68 -5.22
CA THR A 251 -3.94 -11.85 -6.10
C THR A 251 -2.51 -12.00 -6.62
N PHE A 252 -2.06 -13.24 -6.77
CA PHE A 252 -0.78 -13.58 -7.38
C PHE A 252 -1.03 -14.26 -8.72
N THR A 253 -0.09 -14.14 -9.65
CA THR A 253 -0.10 -14.95 -10.86
C THR A 253 0.09 -16.44 -10.50
N PRO A 254 -0.42 -17.38 -11.33
CA PRO A 254 -0.16 -18.80 -11.14
C PRO A 254 1.33 -19.11 -10.97
N GLU A 255 2.18 -18.49 -11.80
CA GLU A 255 3.64 -18.68 -11.77
C GLU A 255 4.26 -18.19 -10.46
N THR A 256 3.84 -17.02 -9.97
CA THR A 256 4.28 -16.54 -8.65
C THR A 256 3.79 -17.45 -7.53
N LEU A 257 2.57 -18.01 -7.61
CA LEU A 257 2.06 -18.95 -6.62
C LEU A 257 2.90 -20.24 -6.57
N GLU A 258 3.27 -20.80 -7.72
CA GLU A 258 4.11 -21.99 -7.82
C GLU A 258 5.46 -21.79 -7.12
N CYS A 259 6.16 -20.69 -7.42
CA CYS A 259 7.42 -20.35 -6.76
C CYS A 259 7.27 -20.27 -5.23
N ARG A 260 6.17 -19.68 -4.77
CA ARG A 260 5.93 -19.42 -3.34
C ARG A 260 5.53 -20.64 -2.53
N ILE A 261 5.34 -21.81 -3.17
CA ILE A 261 5.17 -23.08 -2.45
C ILE A 261 6.41 -23.39 -1.60
N CYS A 262 7.60 -23.05 -2.09
CA CYS A 262 8.88 -23.25 -1.40
C CYS A 262 9.58 -21.92 -1.07
N HIS A 263 9.53 -20.95 -1.99
CA HIS A 263 10.24 -19.67 -1.86
C HIS A 263 9.42 -18.61 -1.12
N TYR A 264 9.53 -18.64 0.20
CA TYR A 264 8.91 -17.65 1.07
C TYR A 264 9.78 -17.41 2.31
N LYS A 265 9.37 -16.43 3.13
CA LYS A 265 10.03 -16.13 4.40
C LYS A 265 9.81 -17.29 5.37
N GLY A 266 10.82 -18.12 5.57
CA GLY A 266 10.80 -19.21 6.55
C GLY A 266 12.15 -19.37 7.24
N LYS A 267 12.39 -20.55 7.82
CA LYS A 267 13.62 -20.88 8.56
C LYS A 267 14.41 -22.03 7.92
N ASP A 268 13.81 -22.74 6.96
CA ASP A 268 14.36 -23.94 6.34
C ASP A 268 14.94 -23.60 4.96
N TYR A 269 16.26 -23.37 4.93
CA TYR A 269 16.99 -22.97 3.73
C TYR A 269 16.95 -24.07 2.66
N GLU A 270 17.08 -25.34 3.06
CA GLU A 270 17.09 -26.49 2.16
C GLU A 270 15.73 -26.69 1.48
N MET A 271 14.65 -26.32 2.16
CA MET A 271 13.29 -26.30 1.59
C MET A 271 13.00 -25.06 0.73
N GLY A 272 13.99 -24.22 0.44
CA GLY A 272 13.85 -23.06 -0.44
C GLY A 272 13.41 -21.76 0.26
N GLN A 273 13.34 -21.74 1.60
CA GLN A 273 12.76 -20.62 2.36
C GLN A 273 13.72 -19.42 2.54
N PHE A 274 14.41 -19.04 1.47
CA PHE A 274 15.42 -17.97 1.43
C PHE A 274 14.94 -16.70 0.72
N THR A 275 13.68 -16.63 0.30
CA THR A 275 13.12 -15.49 -0.44
C THR A 275 12.25 -14.60 0.45
N ARG A 276 12.29 -13.28 0.24
CA ARG A 276 11.40 -12.31 0.91
C ARG A 276 10.81 -11.33 -0.11
N GLY A 277 9.53 -11.04 0.02
CA GLY A 277 8.84 -10.04 -0.80
C GLY A 277 7.53 -10.55 -1.38
N PHE A 278 6.83 -9.65 -2.07
CA PHE A 278 5.55 -9.87 -2.74
C PHE A 278 5.56 -9.45 -4.21
N LEU A 279 6.72 -9.03 -4.73
CA LEU A 279 6.91 -8.70 -6.15
C LEU A 279 6.54 -9.89 -7.03
N GLN A 280 6.04 -9.60 -8.22
CA GLN A 280 5.82 -10.59 -9.26
C GLN A 280 7.16 -11.20 -9.72
N CYS A 281 7.33 -12.52 -9.56
CA CYS A 281 8.63 -13.19 -9.70
C CYS A 281 9.13 -13.19 -11.16
N GLU A 282 8.22 -13.48 -12.09
CA GLU A 282 8.44 -13.60 -13.53
C GLU A 282 8.84 -12.28 -14.20
N SER A 283 8.76 -11.15 -13.48
CA SER A 283 9.29 -9.88 -13.97
C SER A 283 10.82 -9.86 -14.09
N CYS A 284 11.51 -10.70 -13.31
CA CYS A 284 12.96 -10.83 -13.30
C CYS A 284 13.42 -12.28 -13.51
N HIS A 285 12.66 -13.26 -13.01
CA HIS A 285 12.98 -14.67 -13.09
C HIS A 285 12.28 -15.31 -14.29
N THR A 286 12.80 -15.06 -15.50
CA THR A 286 12.24 -15.59 -16.75
C THR A 286 12.88 -16.91 -17.20
N ASP A 287 13.96 -17.33 -16.54
CA ASP A 287 14.71 -18.53 -16.87
C ASP A 287 14.70 -19.52 -15.69
N MET A 288 13.97 -20.60 -15.87
CA MET A 288 13.75 -21.64 -14.85
C MET A 288 14.71 -22.84 -15.00
N ARG A 289 15.71 -22.78 -15.90
CA ARG A 289 16.73 -23.83 -16.06
C ARG A 289 17.38 -24.29 -14.74
N PRO A 290 17.63 -23.40 -13.73
CA PRO A 290 18.15 -23.84 -12.43
C PRO A 290 17.26 -24.85 -11.67
N HIS A 291 15.97 -24.97 -12.01
CA HIS A 291 15.07 -25.98 -11.43
C HIS A 291 15.22 -27.37 -12.07
N ILE A 292 15.91 -27.46 -13.21
CA ILE A 292 16.02 -28.67 -14.04
C ILE A 292 17.37 -29.38 -13.83
N SER A 293 18.38 -28.70 -13.30
CA SER A 293 19.71 -29.28 -13.01
C SER A 293 19.87 -29.66 -11.54
N SER A 294 20.63 -30.73 -11.28
CA SER A 294 21.13 -31.06 -9.94
C SER A 294 21.71 -29.81 -9.29
N ASN A 295 21.12 -29.37 -8.18
CA ASN A 295 21.49 -28.12 -7.52
C ASN A 295 22.94 -28.20 -7.03
N THR A 296 23.87 -27.50 -7.70
CA THR A 296 25.29 -27.38 -7.30
C THR A 296 25.54 -26.18 -6.39
N LEU A 297 24.48 -25.47 -6.00
CA LEU A 297 24.60 -24.35 -5.07
C LEU A 297 25.05 -24.90 -3.72
N ASN A 298 26.05 -24.24 -3.15
CA ASN A 298 26.40 -24.42 -1.76
C ASN A 298 25.80 -23.27 -0.94
N THR A 299 25.50 -23.52 0.33
CA THR A 299 25.24 -22.45 1.29
C THR A 299 26.47 -21.52 1.40
N ALA A 300 26.31 -20.37 2.09
CA ALA A 300 27.43 -19.50 2.45
C ALA A 300 28.51 -20.18 3.34
N PHE A 301 28.31 -21.45 3.71
CA PHE A 301 29.22 -22.29 4.48
C PHE A 301 29.67 -23.53 3.68
N ASP A 302 29.62 -23.50 2.35
CA ASP A 302 30.04 -24.58 1.46
C ASP A 302 29.30 -25.92 1.62
N VAL A 303 28.05 -25.89 2.13
CA VAL A 303 27.20 -27.09 2.22
C VAL A 303 26.36 -27.23 0.95
N PRO A 304 26.44 -28.34 0.19
CA PRO A 304 25.65 -28.54 -1.03
C PRO A 304 24.15 -28.66 -0.77
N ILE A 305 23.34 -27.86 -1.47
CA ILE A 305 21.86 -27.80 -1.37
C ILE A 305 21.20 -29.06 -2.00
N GLY A 306 21.98 -29.90 -2.70
CA GLY A 306 21.49 -31.00 -3.55
C GLY A 306 21.25 -32.36 -2.88
N THR A 307 21.39 -32.54 -1.57
CA THR A 307 21.30 -33.90 -0.96
C THR A 307 19.91 -34.35 -0.50
N TRP A 308 18.87 -33.49 -0.57
CA TRP A 308 17.53 -33.83 -0.07
C TRP A 308 16.40 -33.87 -1.12
N SER A 309 16.68 -33.56 -2.39
CA SER A 309 15.69 -33.60 -3.48
C SER A 309 15.13 -35.00 -3.76
N LEU A 310 15.79 -36.08 -3.28
CA LEU A 310 15.25 -37.44 -3.33
C LEU A 310 14.24 -37.76 -2.20
N LEU A 311 14.22 -37.01 -1.10
CA LEU A 311 13.26 -37.23 0.00
C LEU A 311 11.93 -36.49 -0.20
N ALA A 312 11.94 -35.31 -0.84
CA ALA A 312 10.72 -34.55 -1.10
C ALA A 312 9.82 -35.21 -2.17
N ALA A 313 10.41 -35.81 -3.21
CA ALA A 313 9.67 -36.58 -4.21
C ALA A 313 9.05 -37.88 -3.62
N GLY A 314 9.70 -38.47 -2.61
CA GLY A 314 9.16 -39.64 -1.89
C GLY A 314 7.99 -39.30 -0.95
N LEU A 315 7.95 -38.09 -0.38
CA LEU A 315 6.89 -37.69 0.55
C LEU A 315 5.60 -37.20 -0.13
N ALA A 316 5.69 -36.71 -1.37
CA ALA A 316 4.49 -36.35 -2.16
C ALA A 316 3.65 -37.57 -2.56
N ILE A 317 4.26 -38.76 -2.72
CA ILE A 317 3.54 -40.00 -3.04
C ILE A 317 2.93 -40.66 -1.78
N VAL A 318 3.42 -40.35 -0.58
CA VAL A 318 2.94 -40.95 0.68
C VAL A 318 1.84 -40.10 1.35
N GLY A 319 1.69 -38.83 0.97
CA GLY A 319 0.73 -37.88 1.54
C GLY A 319 -0.75 -38.29 1.43
N THR A 320 -1.12 -39.12 0.44
CA THR A 320 -2.48 -39.65 0.27
C THR A 320 -2.77 -40.90 1.11
N GLY A 321 -1.76 -41.55 1.70
CA GLY A 321 -1.94 -42.78 2.49
C GLY A 321 -2.10 -42.59 4.00
N ILE A 322 -1.68 -41.43 4.55
CA ILE A 322 -1.59 -41.25 6.02
C ILE A 322 -2.93 -40.88 6.67
N HIS A 323 -3.95 -40.48 5.89
CA HIS A 323 -5.27 -40.19 6.46
C HIS A 323 -6.10 -41.45 6.80
N LEU A 324 -5.76 -42.62 6.23
CA LEU A 324 -6.42 -43.90 6.53
C LEU A 324 -5.81 -44.64 7.73
N GLY A 325 -4.49 -44.51 7.97
CA GLY A 325 -3.80 -45.23 9.05
C GLY A 325 -4.08 -44.71 10.47
N ARG A 326 -4.46 -43.43 10.62
CA ARG A 326 -4.65 -42.81 11.94
C ARG A 326 -5.96 -43.21 12.62
N LYS A 327 -6.94 -43.72 11.88
CA LYS A 327 -8.24 -44.16 12.43
C LYS A 327 -8.21 -45.57 13.02
N MET A 328 -7.27 -46.44 12.60
CA MET A 328 -7.13 -47.80 13.14
C MET A 328 -6.29 -47.89 14.43
N LEU A 329 -5.37 -46.96 14.68
CA LEU A 329 -4.49 -46.99 15.85
C LEU A 329 -5.14 -46.44 17.14
N ASN A 330 -6.16 -45.58 17.02
CA ASN A 330 -6.87 -45.04 18.18
C ASN A 330 -7.98 -45.96 18.72
N SER A 331 -8.39 -47.02 18.00
CA SER A 331 -9.34 -48.00 18.54
C SER A 331 -8.67 -49.12 19.36
N ARG A 332 -7.33 -49.17 19.39
CA ARG A 332 -6.55 -50.23 20.08
C ARG A 332 -5.91 -49.82 21.40
N LYS A 333 -5.96 -48.55 21.80
CA LYS A 333 -5.36 -48.04 23.05
C LYS A 333 -6.35 -47.73 24.18
N GLY A 334 -7.62 -48.11 24.04
CA GLY A 334 -8.68 -47.89 25.04
C GLY A 334 -9.13 -49.15 25.78
N GLY A 335 -8.23 -50.11 26.06
CA GLY A 335 -8.65 -51.38 26.67
C GLY A 335 -7.57 -52.05 27.53
N LYS A 336 -7.82 -52.00 28.84
CA LYS A 336 -7.40 -52.92 29.91
C LYS A 336 -6.11 -52.61 30.68
N GLY A 337 -6.30 -52.44 31.99
CA GLY A 337 -5.26 -52.55 33.02
C GLY A 337 -5.75 -52.10 34.40
N GLY A 338 -6.70 -52.83 35.00
CA GLY A 338 -7.10 -52.64 36.41
C GLY A 338 -8.02 -53.74 36.90
N GLU A 339 -7.46 -54.80 37.48
CA GLU A 339 -8.09 -55.67 38.47
C GLU A 339 -7.02 -56.51 39.17
N SER A 340 -6.72 -56.14 40.42
CA SER A 340 -6.53 -57.02 41.59
C SER A 340 -6.35 -56.16 42.83
#